data_AF-A0A6P1E2L0-F1
#
_entry.id   AF-A0A6P1E2L0-F1
#
_cell.length_a   1.000
_cell.length_b   1.000
_cell.length_c   1.000
_cell.angle_alpha   90.00
_cell.angle_beta   90.00
_cell.angle_gamma   90.00
#
_symmetry.space_group_name_H-M   'P 1'
#
loop_
_entity.id
_entity.type
_entity.pdbx_description
1 polymer ?
#
loop_
_entity_poly.entity_id
_entity_poly.type
_entity_poly.pdbx_seq_one_letter_code
_entity_poly.pdbx_strand_id
1 'polypeptide(L)'
;MSSLLPGVPDAVFAPVRGELEAMIASVCEAADVGTAAHTLEAGLFRQLLQLGHGLFERFLTLSGPGDVGASLALEDGHAVKRLAARPRPYRNLFGEYVIERFVDAQREGQRLEAIALDARLQLPEQCTSYLLQDWNAQLMQAMPYAQAEQFLERLLGVRQSVQTLERD
;
A
#
# COMPACT_ATOMS: atom_id res chain seq x y z
N MET A 1 -8.60 21.79 -21.63
CA MET A 1 -9.39 21.00 -20.67
C MET A 1 -8.99 21.44 -19.28
N SER A 2 -9.92 22.03 -18.52
CA SER A 2 -9.66 22.43 -17.14
C SER A 2 -9.42 21.17 -16.30
N SER A 3 -8.34 21.13 -15.51
CA SER A 3 -8.11 20.02 -14.60
C SER A 3 -9.31 19.87 -13.67
N LEU A 4 -9.89 18.66 -13.62
CA LEU A 4 -11.02 18.32 -12.75
C LEU A 4 -10.64 18.34 -11.26
N LEU A 5 -9.35 18.41 -10.93
CA LEU A 5 -8.82 18.43 -9.56
C LEU A 5 -7.67 19.45 -9.45
N PRO A 6 -7.95 20.73 -9.17
CA PRO A 6 -6.91 21.75 -9.03
C PRO A 6 -5.95 21.43 -7.88
N GLY A 7 -4.65 21.58 -8.12
CA GLY A 7 -3.59 21.30 -7.13
C GLY A 7 -3.11 19.85 -7.07
N VAL A 8 -3.71 18.94 -7.84
CA VAL A 8 -3.24 17.55 -7.94
C VAL A 8 -2.05 17.47 -8.92
N PRO A 9 -0.90 16.89 -8.53
CA PRO A 9 0.24 16.75 -9.43
C PRO A 9 -0.08 15.80 -10.59
N ASP A 10 -0.38 16.35 -11.77
CA ASP A 10 -0.82 15.55 -12.92
C ASP A 10 0.18 14.46 -13.32
N ALA A 11 1.49 14.74 -13.24
CA ALA A 11 2.53 13.76 -13.54
C ALA A 11 2.49 12.53 -12.63
N VAL A 12 2.12 12.70 -11.35
CA VAL A 12 2.04 11.59 -10.37
C VAL A 12 0.85 10.69 -10.67
N PHE A 13 -0.28 11.27 -11.08
CA PHE A 13 -1.54 10.56 -11.27
C PHE A 13 -1.83 10.16 -12.74
N ALA A 14 -1.04 10.59 -13.70
CA ALA A 14 -1.26 10.27 -15.12
C ALA A 14 -1.50 8.78 -15.39
N PRO A 15 -0.75 7.82 -14.81
CA PRO A 15 -0.97 6.40 -15.08
C PRO A 15 -2.33 5.90 -14.57
N VAL A 16 -2.70 6.24 -13.32
CA VAL A 16 -3.98 5.80 -12.72
C VAL A 16 -5.20 6.48 -13.35
N ARG A 17 -5.04 7.68 -13.92
CA ARG A 17 -6.09 8.29 -14.75
C ARG A 17 -6.35 7.44 -16.00
N GLY A 18 -5.29 7.00 -16.68
CA GLY A 18 -5.40 6.11 -17.83
C GLY A 18 -6.03 4.76 -17.49
N GLU A 19 -5.70 4.18 -16.32
CA GLU A 19 -6.34 2.97 -15.82
C GLU A 19 -7.85 3.16 -15.59
N LEU A 20 -8.25 4.26 -14.95
CA LEU A 20 -9.67 4.59 -14.74
C LEU A 20 -10.41 4.82 -16.07
N GLU A 21 -9.80 5.55 -17.01
CA GLU A 21 -10.37 5.75 -18.35
C GLU A 21 -10.55 4.42 -19.09
N ALA A 22 -9.57 3.50 -18.99
CA ALA A 22 -9.67 2.17 -19.55
C ALA A 22 -10.78 1.32 -18.89
N MET A 23 -11.01 1.47 -17.58
CA MET A 23 -12.13 0.83 -16.89
C MET A 23 -13.49 1.35 -17.37
N ILE A 24 -13.60 2.65 -17.62
CA ILE A 24 -14.84 3.22 -18.17
C ILE A 24 -15.07 2.68 -19.58
N ALA A 25 -14.03 2.64 -20.41
CA ALA A 25 -14.11 2.09 -21.76
C ALA A 25 -14.52 0.61 -21.77
N SER A 26 -14.00 -0.21 -20.85
CA SER A 26 -14.36 -1.63 -20.77
C SER A 26 -15.83 -1.85 -20.40
N VAL A 27 -16.43 -0.96 -19.60
CA VAL A 27 -17.88 -1.01 -19.30
C VAL A 27 -18.71 -0.72 -20.54
N CYS A 28 -18.34 0.32 -21.32
CA CYS A 28 -19.02 0.64 -22.56
C CYS A 28 -18.96 -0.52 -23.56
N GLU A 29 -17.75 -1.06 -23.79
CA GLU A 29 -17.56 -2.21 -24.67
C GLU A 29 -18.37 -3.43 -24.20
N ALA A 30 -18.32 -3.74 -22.90
CA ALA A 30 -19.04 -4.87 -22.33
C ALA A 30 -20.56 -4.76 -22.52
N ALA A 31 -21.11 -3.54 -22.43
CA ALA A 31 -22.52 -3.28 -22.70
C ALA A 31 -22.85 -3.48 -24.19
N ASP A 32 -21.99 -2.98 -25.09
CA ASP A 32 -22.18 -3.07 -26.54
C ASP A 32 -22.16 -4.52 -27.05
N VAL A 33 -21.26 -5.35 -26.52
CA VAL A 33 -21.14 -6.77 -26.94
C VAL A 33 -22.04 -7.72 -26.14
N GLY A 34 -22.80 -7.23 -25.17
CA GLY A 34 -23.69 -8.04 -24.34
C GLY A 34 -22.96 -9.01 -23.41
N THR A 35 -21.86 -8.56 -22.79
CA THR A 35 -21.09 -9.36 -21.83
C THR A 35 -21.96 -9.80 -20.66
N ALA A 36 -21.83 -11.06 -20.25
CA ALA A 36 -22.56 -11.57 -19.09
C ALA A 36 -22.16 -10.80 -17.82
N ALA A 37 -23.16 -10.38 -17.02
CA ALA A 37 -22.96 -9.50 -15.87
C ALA A 37 -21.89 -9.99 -14.88
N HIS A 38 -21.86 -11.28 -14.54
CA HIS A 38 -20.87 -11.86 -13.63
C HIS A 38 -19.43 -11.83 -14.19
N THR A 39 -19.28 -11.84 -15.52
CA THR A 39 -17.97 -11.72 -16.17
C THR A 39 -17.46 -10.29 -16.08
N LEU A 40 -18.35 -9.31 -16.34
CA LEU A 40 -18.03 -7.89 -16.14
C LEU A 40 -17.72 -7.59 -14.68
N GLU A 41 -18.51 -8.10 -13.74
CA GLU A 41 -18.30 -7.96 -12.29
C GLU A 41 -16.90 -8.43 -11.87
N ALA A 42 -16.51 -9.66 -12.25
CA ALA A 42 -15.20 -10.20 -11.93
C ALA A 42 -14.06 -9.40 -12.59
N GLY A 43 -14.27 -8.90 -13.81
CA GLY A 43 -13.33 -8.02 -14.51
C GLY A 43 -13.13 -6.69 -13.80
N LEU A 44 -14.22 -5.99 -13.50
CA LEU A 44 -14.20 -4.71 -12.81
C LEU A 44 -13.54 -4.81 -11.44
N PHE A 45 -13.84 -5.87 -10.68
CA PHE A 45 -13.23 -6.07 -9.38
C PHE A 45 -11.70 -6.20 -9.46
N ARG A 46 -11.18 -6.95 -10.44
CA ARG A 46 -9.72 -7.02 -10.67
C ARG A 46 -9.12 -5.68 -11.06
N GLN A 47 -9.80 -4.93 -11.92
CA GLN A 47 -9.33 -3.60 -12.33
C GLN A 47 -9.36 -2.60 -11.16
N LEU A 48 -10.36 -2.66 -10.28
CA LEU A 48 -10.43 -1.85 -9.05
C LEU A 48 -9.26 -2.15 -8.10
N LEU A 49 -8.89 -3.42 -7.94
CA LEU A 49 -7.73 -3.79 -7.13
C LEU A 49 -6.43 -3.24 -7.72
N GLN A 50 -6.26 -3.31 -9.05
CA GLN A 50 -5.11 -2.73 -9.75
C GLN A 50 -5.06 -1.21 -9.62
N LEU A 51 -6.18 -0.53 -9.83
CA LEU A 51 -6.30 0.91 -9.65
C LEU A 51 -5.99 1.31 -8.20
N GLY A 52 -6.51 0.56 -7.23
CA GLY A 52 -6.22 0.76 -5.80
C GLY A 52 -4.74 0.58 -5.47
N HIS A 53 -4.09 -0.43 -6.06
CA HIS A 53 -2.64 -0.63 -5.95
C HIS A 53 -1.89 0.60 -6.45
N GLY A 54 -2.26 1.05 -7.65
CA GLY A 54 -1.68 2.22 -8.25
C GLY A 54 -1.86 3.46 -7.38
N LEU A 55 -3.07 3.73 -6.89
CA LEU A 55 -3.35 4.89 -6.04
C LEU A 55 -2.55 4.85 -4.73
N PHE A 56 -2.39 3.68 -4.11
CA PHE A 56 -1.61 3.54 -2.88
C PHE A 56 -0.12 3.78 -3.11
N GLU A 57 0.44 3.31 -4.23
CA GLU A 57 1.81 3.63 -4.63
C GLU A 57 2.04 5.15 -4.76
N ARG A 58 1.08 5.88 -5.32
CA ARG A 58 1.15 7.35 -5.45
C ARG A 58 1.04 8.02 -4.08
N PHE A 59 0.20 7.50 -3.19
CA PHE A 59 0.16 7.96 -1.80
C PHE A 59 1.53 7.82 -1.12
N LEU A 60 2.21 6.68 -1.29
CA LEU A 60 3.59 6.50 -0.79
C LEU A 60 4.58 7.47 -1.45
N THR A 61 4.48 7.66 -2.76
CA THR A 61 5.32 8.60 -3.52
C THR A 61 5.17 10.04 -3.01
N LEU A 62 3.93 10.50 -2.80
CA LEU A 62 3.63 11.83 -2.29
C LEU A 62 4.02 11.99 -0.82
N SER A 63 3.97 10.89 -0.06
CA SER A 63 4.49 10.89 1.31
C SER A 63 6.00 11.11 1.32
N GLY A 64 6.72 10.58 0.33
CA GLY A 64 8.18 10.66 0.26
C GLY A 64 8.86 9.90 1.40
N PRO A 65 10.21 9.97 1.49
CA PRO A 65 10.99 9.12 2.40
C PRO A 65 10.96 9.54 3.88
N GLY A 66 10.14 10.52 4.26
CA GLY A 66 10.11 11.06 5.62
C GLY A 66 11.29 11.97 5.94
N ASP A 67 11.68 12.83 5.00
CA ASP A 67 12.73 13.84 5.20
C ASP A 67 12.29 14.89 6.23
N VAL A 68 12.88 14.87 7.44
CA VAL A 68 12.66 15.82 8.54
C VAL A 68 13.87 16.73 8.85
N GLY A 69 14.76 16.94 7.87
CA GLY A 69 16.09 17.54 8.07
C GLY A 69 17.18 16.57 8.57
N ALA A 70 18.42 17.08 8.66
CA ALA A 70 19.62 16.27 8.97
C ALA A 70 19.66 15.75 10.42
N SER A 71 18.85 16.33 11.31
CA SER A 71 18.74 15.92 12.70
C SER A 71 17.30 16.04 13.17
N LEU A 72 16.89 15.09 14.01
CA LEU A 72 15.57 15.01 14.62
C LEU A 72 15.74 15.08 16.14
N ALA A 73 15.05 16.02 16.79
CA ALA A 73 14.97 16.08 18.24
C ALA A 73 13.92 15.09 18.75
N LEU A 74 14.28 14.25 19.71
CA LEU A 74 13.38 13.31 20.37
C LEU A 74 12.71 13.95 21.60
N GLU A 75 11.68 13.29 22.13
CA GLU A 75 10.90 13.79 23.27
C GLU A 75 11.70 13.90 24.57
N ASP A 76 12.73 13.06 24.73
CA ASP A 76 13.69 13.09 25.84
C ASP A 76 14.78 14.16 25.69
N GLY A 77 14.73 14.93 24.60
CA GLY A 77 15.52 16.15 24.40
C GLY A 77 16.88 15.95 23.75
N HIS A 78 17.34 14.72 23.50
CA HIS A 78 18.52 14.51 22.66
C HIS A 78 18.15 14.46 21.18
N ALA A 79 19.15 14.69 20.34
CA ALA A 79 18.99 14.73 18.90
C ALA A 79 19.65 13.53 18.24
N VAL A 80 18.95 12.92 17.30
CA VAL A 80 19.45 11.85 16.44
C VAL A 80 19.75 12.40 15.06
N LYS A 81 20.59 11.68 14.31
CA LYS A 81 21.00 12.06 12.96
C LYS A 81 20.27 11.20 11.94
N ARG A 82 19.91 11.83 10.83
CA ARG A 82 19.48 11.09 9.65
C ARG A 82 20.62 10.21 9.13
N LEU A 83 20.28 8.94 8.89
CA LEU A 83 21.12 7.99 8.16
C LEU A 83 20.59 7.77 6.74
N ALA A 84 21.30 6.93 5.98
CA ALA A 84 20.88 6.54 4.63
C ALA A 84 19.48 5.92 4.62
N ALA A 85 18.74 6.14 3.53
CA ALA A 85 17.43 5.52 3.34
C ALA A 85 17.55 4.00 3.34
N ARG A 86 16.54 3.32 3.90
CA ARG A 86 16.47 1.86 3.97
C ARG A 86 15.12 1.39 3.44
N PRO A 87 15.09 0.36 2.59
CA PRO A 87 13.84 -0.23 2.11
C PRO A 87 13.11 -0.92 3.26
N ARG A 88 11.78 -0.87 3.24
CA ARG A 88 10.91 -1.65 4.11
C ARG A 88 9.79 -2.30 3.31
N PRO A 89 9.62 -3.63 3.36
CA PRO A 89 8.44 -4.26 2.78
C PRO A 89 7.18 -3.81 3.53
N TYR A 90 6.12 -3.59 2.76
CA TYR A 90 4.80 -3.24 3.26
C TYR A 90 3.72 -3.90 2.43
N ARG A 91 2.67 -4.40 3.06
CA ARG A 91 1.60 -5.15 2.39
C ARG A 91 0.24 -4.69 2.90
N ASN A 92 -0.68 -4.46 1.98
CA ASN A 92 -2.08 -4.13 2.27
C ASN A 92 -3.03 -4.91 1.36
N LEU A 93 -4.32 -4.58 1.40
CA LEU A 93 -5.37 -5.21 0.58
C LEU A 93 -5.11 -5.13 -0.94
N PHE A 94 -4.40 -4.10 -1.38
CA PHE A 94 -4.11 -3.87 -2.79
C PHE A 94 -2.78 -4.48 -3.24
N GLY A 95 -2.00 -5.09 -2.34
CA GLY A 95 -0.78 -5.79 -2.68
C GLY A 95 0.43 -5.40 -1.84
N GLU A 96 1.60 -5.66 -2.41
CA GLU A 96 2.90 -5.48 -1.77
C GLU A 96 3.63 -4.25 -2.32
N TYR A 97 4.37 -3.57 -1.45
CA TYR A 97 5.11 -2.35 -1.71
C TYR A 97 6.47 -2.41 -1.01
N VAL A 98 7.40 -1.60 -1.50
CA VAL A 98 8.63 -1.28 -0.79
C VAL A 98 8.60 0.21 -0.48
N ILE A 99 8.67 0.53 0.81
CA ILE A 99 8.73 1.90 1.30
C ILE A 99 10.20 2.27 1.50
N GLU A 100 10.70 3.17 0.66
CA GLU A 100 12.00 3.83 0.87
C GLU A 100 11.85 4.92 1.92
N ARG A 101 12.62 4.85 3.00
CA ARG A 101 12.49 5.77 4.14
C ARG A 101 13.82 6.07 4.81
N PHE A 102 13.99 7.30 5.25
CA PHE A 102 15.09 7.65 6.14
C PHE A 102 14.89 7.04 7.52
N VAL A 103 16.01 6.76 8.18
CA VAL A 103 16.04 6.23 9.55
C VAL A 103 16.99 7.09 10.37
N ASP A 104 16.71 7.21 11.67
CA ASP A 104 17.44 8.10 12.55
C ASP A 104 18.06 7.34 13.74
N ALA A 105 19.32 7.65 14.02
CA ALA A 105 20.08 7.13 15.18
C ALA A 105 21.21 8.10 15.56
N GLN A 106 21.86 7.92 16.71
CA GLN A 106 23.02 8.78 17.05
C GLN A 106 24.18 8.70 16.03
N ARG A 107 24.41 7.50 15.47
CA ARG A 107 25.43 7.23 14.43
C ARG A 107 25.12 5.98 13.62
N GLU A 108 25.75 5.86 12.45
CA GLU A 108 25.64 4.67 11.59
C GLU A 108 26.04 3.39 12.36
N GLY A 109 25.30 2.31 12.14
CA GLY A 109 25.52 1.00 12.78
C GLY A 109 24.96 0.86 14.20
N GLN A 110 24.38 1.90 14.80
CA GLN A 110 23.65 1.78 16.07
C GLN A 110 22.18 1.40 15.88
N ARG A 111 21.52 1.07 16.99
CA ARG A 111 20.07 0.85 17.05
C ARG A 111 19.36 2.10 16.52
N LEU A 112 18.36 1.87 15.66
CA LEU A 112 17.48 2.94 15.20
C LEU A 112 16.62 3.43 16.35
N GLU A 113 16.51 4.75 16.48
CA GLU A 113 15.76 5.40 17.55
C GLU A 113 14.47 6.03 17.02
N ALA A 114 14.46 6.48 15.76
CA ALA A 114 13.25 6.99 15.12
C ALA A 114 13.22 6.69 13.61
N ILE A 115 11.99 6.63 13.09
CA ILE A 115 11.70 6.55 11.66
C ILE A 115 10.51 7.48 11.41
N ALA A 116 10.79 8.72 11.01
CA ALA A 116 9.76 9.76 10.91
C ALA A 116 8.59 9.39 9.99
N LEU A 117 8.89 8.68 8.89
CA LEU A 117 7.84 8.22 7.96
C LEU A 117 6.87 7.25 8.62
N ASP A 118 7.37 6.31 9.43
CA ASP A 118 6.55 5.30 10.10
C ASP A 118 5.60 5.92 11.09
N ALA A 119 6.11 6.84 11.92
CA ALA A 119 5.30 7.56 12.89
C ALA A 119 4.21 8.38 12.20
N ARG A 120 4.56 9.10 11.12
CA ARG A 120 3.62 9.94 10.37
C ARG A 120 2.53 9.12 9.68
N LEU A 121 2.89 7.99 9.06
CA LEU A 121 1.94 7.13 8.36
C LEU A 121 1.28 6.09 9.28
N GLN A 122 1.63 6.08 10.57
CA GLN A 122 1.18 5.11 11.57
C GLN A 122 1.33 3.66 11.06
N LEU A 123 2.50 3.36 10.50
CA LEU A 123 2.76 2.02 9.99
C LEU A 123 2.86 1.04 11.18
N PRO A 124 2.34 -0.19 11.02
CA PRO A 124 2.50 -1.25 12.03
C PRO A 124 3.98 -1.56 12.26
N GLU A 125 4.31 -2.35 13.29
CA GLU A 125 5.68 -2.84 13.44
C GLU A 125 6.00 -3.89 12.37
N GLN A 126 5.03 -4.76 12.07
CA GLN A 126 5.11 -5.78 11.03
C GLN A 126 4.94 -5.19 9.62
N CYS A 127 5.15 -6.01 8.59
CA CYS A 127 4.99 -5.58 7.19
C CYS A 127 3.52 -5.51 6.73
N THR A 128 2.59 -6.14 7.44
CA THR A 128 1.17 -6.23 7.07
C THR A 128 0.38 -5.04 7.63
N SER A 129 -0.38 -4.32 6.81
CA SER A 129 -1.24 -3.20 7.24
C SER A 129 -2.30 -3.62 8.26
N TYR A 130 -2.66 -2.73 9.20
CA TYR A 130 -3.68 -3.03 10.22
C TYR A 130 -5.02 -3.50 9.65
N LEU A 131 -5.48 -2.92 8.52
CA LEU A 131 -6.73 -3.33 7.88
C LEU A 131 -6.65 -4.78 7.37
N LEU A 132 -5.52 -5.18 6.80
CA LEU A 132 -5.31 -6.55 6.36
C LEU A 132 -5.15 -7.51 7.55
N GLN A 133 -4.51 -7.09 8.64
CA GLN A 133 -4.43 -7.88 9.87
C GLN A 133 -5.83 -8.15 10.46
N ASP A 134 -6.70 -7.15 10.51
CA ASP A 134 -8.07 -7.29 10.98
C ASP A 134 -8.88 -8.27 10.12
N TRP A 135 -8.79 -8.14 8.79
CA TRP A 135 -9.45 -9.07 7.87
C TRP A 135 -8.95 -10.51 8.03
N ASN A 136 -7.64 -10.68 8.16
CA ASN A 136 -7.04 -11.98 8.44
C ASN A 136 -7.59 -12.57 9.76
N ALA A 137 -7.63 -11.79 10.84
CA ALA A 137 -8.14 -12.22 12.14
C ALA A 137 -9.62 -12.61 12.10
N GLN A 138 -10.45 -11.87 11.36
CA GLN A 138 -11.87 -12.20 11.19
C GLN A 138 -12.06 -13.49 10.38
N LEU A 139 -11.30 -13.69 9.31
CA LEU A 139 -11.39 -14.90 8.49
C LEU A 139 -10.90 -16.14 9.24
N MET A 140 -9.83 -16.02 10.04
CA MET A 140 -9.32 -17.12 10.86
C MET A 140 -10.30 -17.59 11.94
N GLN A 141 -11.22 -16.72 12.39
CA GLN A 141 -12.31 -17.12 13.28
C GLN A 141 -13.40 -17.90 12.55
N ALA A 142 -13.59 -17.64 11.24
CA ALA A 142 -14.66 -18.21 10.44
C ALA A 142 -14.26 -19.51 9.74
N MET A 143 -12.98 -19.70 9.41
CA MET A 143 -12.50 -20.85 8.65
C MET A 143 -11.06 -21.22 8.98
N PRO A 144 -10.64 -22.48 8.70
CA PRO A 144 -9.26 -22.89 8.89
C PRO A 144 -8.28 -21.99 8.13
N TYR A 145 -7.12 -21.76 8.73
CA TYR A 145 -6.09 -20.84 8.22
C TYR A 145 -5.80 -20.99 6.71
N ALA A 146 -5.51 -22.22 6.25
CA ALA A 146 -5.20 -22.46 4.84
C ALA A 146 -6.36 -22.12 3.89
N GLN A 147 -7.60 -22.23 4.36
CA GLN A 147 -8.79 -21.87 3.58
C GLN A 147 -8.98 -20.35 3.53
N ALA A 148 -8.70 -19.64 4.63
CA ALA A 148 -8.70 -18.18 4.69
C ALA A 148 -7.65 -17.59 3.73
N GLU A 149 -6.44 -18.15 3.73
CA GLU A 149 -5.35 -17.75 2.85
C GLU A 149 -5.73 -17.95 1.36
N GLN A 150 -6.21 -19.14 0.99
CA GLN A 150 -6.67 -19.43 -0.37
C GLN A 150 -7.87 -18.57 -0.78
N PHE A 151 -8.73 -18.18 0.16
CA PHE A 151 -9.85 -17.29 -0.11
C PHE A 151 -9.34 -15.87 -0.40
N LEU A 152 -8.44 -15.34 0.42
CA LEU A 152 -7.86 -14.01 0.22
C LEU A 152 -6.98 -13.95 -1.02
N GLU A 153 -6.20 -14.98 -1.34
CA GLU A 153 -5.41 -15.02 -2.57
C GLU A 153 -6.33 -14.99 -3.80
N ARG A 154 -7.45 -15.72 -3.78
CA ARG A 154 -8.45 -15.69 -4.87
C ARG A 154 -9.17 -14.34 -4.96
N LEU A 155 -9.49 -13.73 -3.82
CA LEU A 155 -10.21 -12.46 -3.77
C LEU A 155 -9.29 -11.31 -4.20
N LEU A 156 -8.12 -11.20 -3.59
CA LEU A 156 -7.22 -10.06 -3.77
C LEU A 156 -6.24 -10.24 -4.93
N GLY A 157 -6.02 -11.47 -5.41
CA GLY A 157 -5.02 -11.77 -6.42
C GLY A 157 -3.57 -11.66 -5.91
N VAL A 158 -3.38 -11.55 -4.60
CA VAL A 158 -2.08 -11.36 -3.93
C VAL A 158 -1.77 -12.60 -3.09
N ARG A 159 -0.62 -13.23 -3.30
CA ARG A 159 -0.14 -14.33 -2.45
C ARG A 159 0.29 -13.80 -1.10
N GLN A 160 -0.37 -14.23 -0.02
CA GLN A 160 0.18 -14.09 1.31
C GLN A 160 1.20 -15.22 1.51
N SER A 161 2.47 -14.93 1.77
CA SER A 161 3.46 -15.99 2.01
C SER A 161 3.29 -16.61 3.42
N VAL A 162 3.27 -17.94 3.49
CA VAL A 162 3.13 -18.76 4.73
C VAL A 162 4.20 -18.44 5.79
N GLN A 163 5.42 -18.04 5.40
CA GLN A 163 6.50 -17.70 6.36
C GLN A 163 6.26 -16.39 7.13
N THR A 164 5.28 -15.58 6.72
CA THR A 164 5.08 -14.22 7.25
C THR A 164 4.03 -14.20 8.38
N LEU A 165 3.10 -15.14 8.39
CA LEU A 165 2.02 -15.22 9.37
C LEU A 165 2.39 -16.02 10.64
N GLU A 166 3.50 -16.75 10.63
CA GLU A 166 4.10 -17.29 11.88
C GLU A 166 4.82 -16.20 12.70
N ARG A 167 4.97 -14.99 12.15
CA ARG A 167 5.63 -13.85 12.80
C ARG A 167 4.69 -12.65 13.06
N ASP A 168 3.44 -12.74 12.63
CA ASP A 168 2.38 -11.75 12.88
C ASP A 168 1.44 -12.24 14.00
#